data_AF-X6D1K4-F1
#
_entry.id   AF-X6D1K4-F1
#
_cell.length_a   1.000
_cell.length_b   1.000
_cell.length_c   1.000
_cell.angle_alpha   90.00
_cell.angle_beta   90.00
_cell.angle_gamma   90.00
#
_symmetry.space_group_name_H-M   'P 1'
#
loop_
_entity.id
_entity.type
_entity.pdbx_description
1 polymer ?
#
loop_
_entity_poly.entity_id
_entity_poly.type
_entity_poly.pdbx_seq_one_letter_code
_entity_poly.pdbx_strand_id
1 'polypeptide(L)'
;MTDTTRWPAAPVYSPRDYVLILKLSAVGDLPPTWEEWWENFKASEAEQRRQGSPAIRVSVHSGKFKAWLQDNSLRSSEQTRQQFAQQRLDRKRARKAERAVSPSTAWAQAPVLPTRWTHRLLEVLAYLLLAIALGTLLLALFTTSGTLQSAR
;
A
#
# COMPACT_ATOMS: atom_id res chain seq x y z
N MET A 1 -26.76 0.91 -29.03
CA MET A 1 -26.83 0.20 -27.74
C MET A 1 -25.44 -0.31 -27.43
N THR A 2 -24.73 0.30 -26.48
CA THR A 2 -23.42 -0.19 -26.03
C THR A 2 -23.65 -1.46 -25.24
N ASP A 3 -23.17 -2.57 -25.80
CA ASP A 3 -23.16 -3.87 -25.16
C ASP A 3 -22.46 -3.76 -23.79
N THR A 4 -23.26 -3.75 -22.72
CA THR A 4 -22.82 -3.64 -21.32
C THR A 4 -22.09 -4.88 -20.82
N THR A 5 -21.93 -5.91 -21.67
CA THR A 5 -21.34 -7.20 -21.32
C THR A 5 -19.81 -7.18 -21.33
N ARG A 6 -19.17 -6.17 -21.93
CA ARG A 6 -17.70 -6.10 -22.02
C ARG A 6 -17.11 -5.22 -20.93
N TRP A 7 -16.71 -5.85 -19.82
CA TRP A 7 -15.95 -5.16 -18.77
C TRP A 7 -14.63 -4.62 -19.34
N PRO A 8 -14.33 -3.31 -19.19
CA PRO A 8 -13.09 -2.74 -19.72
C PRO A 8 -11.85 -3.15 -18.89
N ALA A 9 -12.02 -3.85 -17.78
CA ALA A 9 -10.94 -4.38 -16.95
C ALA A 9 -10.81 -5.90 -17.09
N ALA A 10 -9.63 -6.36 -17.49
CA ALA A 10 -9.28 -7.77 -17.55
C ALA A 10 -8.41 -8.15 -16.34
N PRO A 11 -8.87 -9.04 -15.43
CA PRO A 11 -8.07 -9.46 -14.29
C PRO A 11 -6.87 -10.29 -14.75
N VAL A 12 -5.68 -9.97 -14.24
CA VAL A 12 -4.42 -10.66 -14.53
C VAL A 12 -3.76 -11.10 -13.23
N TYR A 13 -3.20 -12.31 -13.22
CA TYR A 13 -2.61 -12.92 -12.02
C TYR A 13 -1.12 -13.17 -12.20
N SER A 14 -0.35 -12.95 -11.13
CA SER A 14 1.01 -13.50 -11.04
C SER A 14 0.93 -15.01 -10.81
N PRO A 15 1.95 -15.82 -11.17
CA PRO A 15 1.94 -17.26 -10.90
C PRO A 15 1.67 -17.59 -9.42
N ARG A 16 2.28 -16.82 -8.51
CA ARG A 16 2.08 -16.96 -7.06
C ARG A 16 0.64 -16.63 -6.64
N ASP A 17 0.09 -15.52 -7.13
CA ASP A 17 -1.28 -15.12 -6.80
C ASP A 17 -2.30 -16.09 -7.40
N TYR A 18 -2.02 -16.64 -8.57
CA TYR A 18 -2.91 -17.57 -9.27
C TYR A 18 -3.23 -18.81 -8.44
N VAL A 19 -2.20 -19.45 -7.87
CA VAL A 19 -2.40 -20.64 -7.01
C VAL A 19 -3.32 -20.32 -5.82
N LEU A 20 -3.20 -19.13 -5.25
CA LEU A 20 -4.03 -18.71 -4.12
C LEU A 20 -5.45 -18.35 -4.56
N ILE A 21 -5.60 -17.72 -5.72
CA ILE A 21 -6.91 -17.38 -6.30
C ILE A 21 -7.65 -18.66 -6.71
N LEU A 22 -6.96 -19.63 -7.30
CA LEU A 22 -7.51 -20.94 -7.65
C LEU A 22 -8.10 -21.65 -6.44
N LYS A 23 -7.44 -21.60 -5.28
CA LYS A 23 -7.96 -22.14 -4.01
C LYS A 23 -9.20 -21.41 -3.49
N LEU A 24 -9.40 -20.15 -3.86
CA LEU A 24 -10.59 -19.38 -3.48
C LEU A 24 -11.76 -19.65 -4.43
N SER A 25 -11.47 -19.98 -5.69
CA SER A 25 -12.46 -20.19 -6.76
C SER A 25 -13.21 -21.50 -6.63
N ALA A 26 -14.41 -21.54 -7.22
CA ALA A 26 -15.16 -22.77 -7.37
C ALA A 26 -14.44 -23.75 -8.30
N VAL A 27 -14.70 -25.05 -8.14
CA VAL A 27 -14.16 -26.09 -9.02
C VAL A 27 -14.62 -25.83 -10.45
N GLY A 28 -13.66 -25.79 -11.39
CA GLY A 28 -13.92 -25.57 -12.82
C GLY A 28 -14.03 -24.11 -13.26
N ASP A 29 -13.96 -23.14 -12.35
CA ASP A 29 -14.04 -21.70 -12.66
C ASP A 29 -12.72 -21.12 -13.19
N LEU A 30 -11.60 -21.79 -12.94
CA LEU A 30 -10.29 -21.45 -13.49
C LEU A 30 -9.58 -22.73 -13.98
N PRO A 31 -8.69 -22.61 -14.99
CA PRO A 31 -7.79 -23.69 -15.36
C PRO A 31 -6.98 -24.23 -14.17
N PRO A 32 -6.50 -25.48 -14.22
CA PRO A 32 -5.71 -26.06 -13.14
C PRO A 32 -4.32 -25.42 -13.00
N THR A 33 -3.76 -24.85 -14.07
CA THR A 33 -2.41 -24.29 -14.10
C THR A 33 -2.40 -22.82 -14.54
N TRP A 34 -1.41 -22.07 -14.05
CA TRP A 34 -1.26 -20.67 -14.43
C TRP A 34 -0.91 -20.53 -15.91
N GLU A 35 -0.08 -21.45 -16.43
CA GLU A 35 0.36 -21.49 -17.82
C GLU A 35 -0.82 -21.67 -18.77
N GLU A 36 -1.71 -22.62 -18.49
CA GLU A 36 -2.92 -22.85 -19.28
C GLU A 36 -3.85 -21.64 -19.25
N TRP A 37 -4.06 -21.06 -18.06
CA TRP A 37 -4.80 -19.80 -17.97
C TRP A 37 -4.15 -18.66 -18.77
N TRP A 38 -2.83 -18.55 -18.74
CA TRP A 38 -2.10 -17.49 -19.43
C TRP A 38 -2.18 -17.61 -20.95
N GLU A 39 -2.10 -18.82 -21.48
CA GLU A 39 -2.31 -19.08 -22.92
C GLU A 39 -3.73 -18.73 -23.35
N ASN A 40 -4.73 -19.19 -22.59
CA ASN A 40 -6.15 -18.86 -22.85
C ASN A 40 -6.39 -17.35 -22.77
N PHE A 41 -5.77 -16.67 -21.80
CA PHE A 41 -5.84 -15.23 -21.64
C PHE A 41 -5.24 -14.49 -22.84
N LYS A 42 -4.04 -14.88 -23.29
CA LYS A 42 -3.39 -14.27 -24.47
C LYS A 42 -4.22 -14.47 -25.74
N ALA A 43 -4.81 -15.64 -25.94
CA ALA A 43 -5.67 -15.93 -27.07
C ALA A 43 -6.91 -15.02 -27.07
N SER A 44 -7.61 -14.93 -25.93
CA SER A 44 -8.77 -14.05 -25.76
C SER A 44 -8.40 -12.58 -25.98
N GLU A 45 -7.28 -12.13 -25.44
CA GLU A 45 -6.83 -10.75 -25.58
C GLU A 45 -6.41 -10.40 -27.02
N ALA A 46 -5.77 -11.33 -27.73
CA ALA A 46 -5.46 -11.17 -29.15
C ALA A 46 -6.74 -11.01 -29.98
N GLU A 47 -7.78 -11.78 -29.67
CA GLU A 47 -9.08 -11.66 -30.32
C GLU A 47 -9.76 -10.32 -30.02
N GLN A 48 -9.75 -9.88 -28.76
CA GLN A 48 -10.26 -8.55 -28.38
C GLN A 48 -9.56 -7.41 -29.11
N ARG A 49 -8.23 -7.53 -29.32
CA ARG A 49 -7.48 -6.55 -30.11
C ARG A 49 -7.90 -6.54 -31.57
N ARG A 50 -8.12 -7.70 -32.19
CA ARG A 50 -8.62 -7.80 -33.57
C ARG A 50 -10.01 -7.17 -33.72
N GLN A 51 -10.85 -7.29 -32.70
CA GLN A 51 -12.17 -6.67 -32.62
C GLN A 51 -12.13 -5.18 -32.22
N GLY A 52 -10.95 -4.56 -32.12
CA GLY A 52 -10.80 -3.13 -31.84
C GLY A 52 -11.21 -2.68 -30.42
N SER A 53 -11.40 -3.61 -29.49
CA SER A 53 -11.88 -3.32 -28.13
C SER A 53 -11.09 -4.08 -27.06
N PRO A 54 -9.78 -3.80 -26.92
CA PRO A 54 -8.94 -4.46 -25.93
C PRO A 54 -9.31 -4.05 -24.51
N ALA A 55 -9.51 -5.04 -23.64
CA ALA A 55 -9.65 -4.79 -22.21
C ALA A 55 -8.31 -4.36 -21.58
N ILE A 56 -8.39 -3.54 -20.53
CA ILE A 56 -7.24 -3.05 -19.78
C ILE A 56 -6.85 -4.10 -18.75
N ARG A 57 -5.60 -4.59 -18.83
CA ARG A 57 -5.05 -5.52 -17.84
C ARG A 57 -5.00 -4.88 -16.44
N VAL A 58 -5.55 -5.56 -15.45
CA VAL A 58 -5.52 -5.17 -14.04
C VAL A 58 -4.97 -6.32 -13.20
N SER A 59 -3.82 -6.10 -12.57
CA SER A 59 -3.24 -7.11 -11.68
C SER A 59 -4.10 -7.32 -10.43
N VAL A 60 -4.52 -8.56 -10.20
CA VAL A 60 -5.28 -8.98 -9.03
C VAL A 60 -4.34 -9.69 -8.06
N HIS A 61 -4.27 -9.19 -6.83
CA HIS A 61 -3.48 -9.79 -5.76
C HIS A 61 -4.40 -10.61 -4.87
N SER A 62 -4.02 -11.86 -4.60
CA SER A 62 -4.80 -12.83 -3.84
C SER A 62 -5.23 -12.31 -2.46
N GLY A 63 -4.31 -11.73 -1.69
CA GLY A 63 -4.62 -11.19 -0.36
C GLY A 63 -5.63 -10.04 -0.38
N LYS A 64 -5.47 -9.10 -1.32
CA LYS A 64 -6.41 -7.97 -1.46
C LYS A 64 -7.77 -8.42 -1.97
N PHE A 65 -7.78 -9.39 -2.87
CA PHE A 65 -9.01 -9.96 -3.40
C PHE A 65 -9.78 -10.73 -2.33
N LYS A 66 -9.08 -11.54 -1.52
CA LYS A 66 -9.69 -12.26 -0.38
C LYS A 66 -10.31 -11.31 0.64
N ALA A 67 -9.58 -10.26 1.04
CA ALA A 67 -10.10 -9.26 1.96
C ALA A 67 -11.35 -8.57 1.37
N TRP A 68 -11.29 -8.19 0.10
CA TRP A 68 -12.42 -7.58 -0.59
C TRP A 68 -13.65 -8.51 -0.68
N LEU A 69 -13.46 -9.80 -0.96
CA LEU A 69 -14.56 -10.77 -0.93
C LEU A 69 -15.21 -10.86 0.45
N GLN A 70 -14.40 -10.87 1.52
CA GLN A 70 -14.88 -10.89 2.90
C GLN A 70 -15.66 -9.62 3.25
N ASP A 71 -15.10 -8.44 2.94
CA ASP A 71 -15.72 -7.14 3.20
C ASP A 71 -17.08 -6.98 2.49
N ASN A 72 -17.25 -7.62 1.34
CA ASN A 72 -18.48 -7.55 0.53
C ASN A 72 -19.40 -8.77 0.73
N SER A 73 -19.04 -9.72 1.60
CA SER A 73 -19.78 -10.98 1.79
C SER A 73 -20.03 -11.76 0.47
N LEU A 74 -19.04 -11.72 -0.44
CA LEU A 74 -19.10 -12.34 -1.76
C LEU A 74 -18.30 -13.66 -1.80
N ARG A 75 -18.68 -14.55 -2.71
CA ARG A 75 -17.91 -15.76 -3.04
C ARG A 75 -17.03 -15.51 -4.27
N SER A 76 -15.89 -16.19 -4.35
CA SER A 76 -15.03 -16.11 -5.54
C SER A 76 -15.72 -16.74 -6.74
N SER A 77 -15.73 -16.01 -7.84
CA SER A 77 -16.26 -16.41 -9.14
C SER A 77 -15.60 -15.55 -10.22
N GLU A 78 -15.74 -15.91 -11.49
CA GLU A 78 -15.29 -15.04 -12.59
C GLU A 78 -15.87 -13.63 -12.48
N GLN A 79 -17.17 -13.52 -12.23
CA GLN A 79 -17.86 -12.24 -12.10
C GLN A 79 -17.27 -11.37 -10.99
N THR A 80 -16.98 -11.93 -9.81
CA THR A 80 -16.42 -11.16 -8.70
C THR A 80 -14.96 -10.77 -8.94
N ARG A 81 -14.18 -11.59 -9.65
CA ARG A 81 -12.82 -11.21 -10.11
C ARG A 81 -12.87 -10.04 -11.10
N GLN A 82 -13.82 -10.04 -12.03
CA GLN A 82 -14.04 -8.94 -12.97
C GLN A 82 -14.47 -7.66 -12.24
N GLN A 83 -15.43 -7.73 -11.33
CA GLN A 83 -15.87 -6.60 -10.52
C GLN A 83 -14.73 -5.99 -9.70
N PHE A 84 -13.91 -6.82 -9.06
CA PHE A 84 -12.75 -6.36 -8.32
C PHE A 84 -11.72 -5.66 -9.22
N ALA A 85 -11.44 -6.23 -10.40
CA ALA A 85 -10.56 -5.62 -11.39
C ALA A 85 -11.10 -4.26 -11.88
N GLN A 86 -12.41 -4.18 -12.13
CA GLN A 86 -13.08 -2.95 -12.54
C GLN A 86 -12.98 -1.87 -11.47
N GLN A 87 -13.31 -2.20 -10.21
CA GLN A 87 -13.20 -1.27 -9.09
C GLN A 87 -11.78 -0.72 -8.93
N ARG A 88 -10.75 -1.56 -9.14
CA ARG A 88 -9.34 -1.13 -9.10
C ARG A 88 -9.00 -0.19 -10.25
N LEU A 89 -9.50 -0.46 -11.45
CA LEU A 89 -9.33 0.42 -12.61
C LEU A 89 -9.99 1.78 -12.37
N ASP A 90 -11.22 1.78 -11.86
CA ASP A 90 -11.97 3.01 -11.62
C ASP A 90 -11.33 3.85 -10.50
N ARG A 91 -10.87 3.21 -9.42
CA ARG A 91 -10.09 3.91 -8.38
C ARG A 91 -8.80 4.54 -8.94
N LYS A 92 -8.13 3.86 -9.89
CA LYS A 92 -6.94 4.40 -10.55
C LYS A 92 -7.30 5.59 -11.44
N ARG A 93 -8.42 5.52 -12.17
CA ARG A 93 -8.94 6.61 -13.01
C ARG A 93 -9.33 7.83 -12.18
N ALA A 94 -10.08 7.64 -11.10
CA ALA A 94 -10.47 8.70 -10.17
C ALA A 94 -9.25 9.46 -9.62
N ARG A 95 -8.25 8.73 -9.10
CA ARG A 95 -7.00 9.33 -8.62
C ARG A 95 -6.23 10.10 -9.70
N LYS A 96 -6.30 9.64 -10.96
CA LYS A 96 -5.68 10.34 -12.08
C LYS A 96 -6.44 11.62 -12.41
N ALA A 97 -7.77 11.58 -12.39
CA ALA A 97 -8.62 12.76 -12.62
C ALA A 97 -8.42 13.81 -11.53
N GLU A 98 -8.38 13.42 -10.25
CA GLU A 98 -8.06 14.32 -9.12
C GLU A 98 -6.74 15.07 -9.34
N ARG A 99 -5.68 14.36 -9.74
CA ARG A 99 -4.37 14.98 -10.03
C ARG A 99 -4.42 15.91 -11.24
N ALA A 100 -5.23 15.61 -12.24
CA ALA A 100 -5.36 16.46 -13.43
C ALA A 100 -6.16 17.75 -13.13
N VAL A 101 -7.11 17.69 -12.18
CA VAL A 101 -7.92 18.84 -11.73
C VAL A 101 -7.18 19.72 -10.71
N SER A 102 -6.08 19.24 -10.12
CA SER A 102 -5.14 20.07 -9.34
C SER A 102 -3.82 20.37 -10.08
N PRO A 103 -3.80 21.19 -11.15
CA PRO A 103 -2.53 21.64 -11.74
C PRO A 103 -1.73 22.65 -10.90
N SER A 104 -2.22 23.12 -9.73
CA SER A 104 -1.62 24.29 -9.06
C SER A 104 -1.79 24.31 -7.53
N THR A 105 -1.23 23.33 -6.82
CA THR A 105 -1.03 23.48 -5.35
C THR A 105 0.27 22.84 -4.85
N ALA A 106 0.89 21.95 -5.63
CA ALA A 106 2.12 21.27 -5.20
C ALA A 106 3.37 22.18 -5.17
N TRP A 107 3.39 23.31 -5.88
CA TRP A 107 4.53 24.25 -5.85
C TRP A 107 4.35 25.40 -4.85
N ALA A 108 3.15 25.61 -4.30
CA ALA A 108 2.87 26.70 -3.36
C ALA A 108 2.91 26.28 -1.89
N GLN A 109 2.99 24.97 -1.60
CA GLN A 109 3.14 24.49 -0.24
C GLN A 109 4.51 23.84 -0.10
N ALA A 110 5.44 24.56 0.54
CA ALA A 110 6.61 23.94 1.14
C ALA A 110 6.13 22.73 1.96
N PRO A 111 6.81 21.57 1.88
CA PRO A 111 6.43 20.42 2.68
C PRO A 111 6.47 20.86 4.16
N VAL A 112 5.30 20.92 4.79
CA VAL A 112 5.23 21.03 6.25
C VAL A 112 5.85 19.74 6.76
N LEU A 113 7.13 19.82 7.12
CA LEU A 113 7.89 18.73 7.70
C LEU A 113 7.06 18.15 8.85
N PRO A 114 6.81 16.83 8.87
CA PRO A 114 6.08 16.23 9.97
C PRO A 114 6.86 16.47 11.28
N THR A 115 6.30 17.30 12.14
CA THR A 115 6.83 17.81 13.43
C THR A 115 7.13 16.70 14.46
N ARG A 116 6.91 15.43 14.09
CA ARG A 116 7.16 14.25 14.91
C ARG A 116 8.65 14.01 15.19
N TRP A 117 9.55 14.46 14.32
CA TRP A 117 10.99 14.20 14.47
C TRP A 117 11.71 15.23 15.35
N THR A 118 11.22 16.47 15.41
CA THR A 118 11.83 17.52 16.24
C THR A 118 11.59 17.31 17.73
N HIS A 119 10.43 16.75 18.11
CA HIS A 119 10.13 16.45 19.53
C HIS A 119 11.10 15.45 20.15
N ARG A 120 11.48 14.38 19.45
CA ARG A 120 12.45 13.40 19.98
C ARG A 120 13.84 13.98 20.20
N LEU A 121 14.29 14.88 19.33
CA LEU A 121 15.61 15.51 19.48
C LEU A 121 15.65 16.49 20.65
N LEU A 122 14.59 17.29 20.83
CA LEU A 122 14.44 18.19 21.98
C LEU A 122 14.39 17.42 23.30
N GLU A 123 13.69 16.29 23.32
CA GLU A 123 13.58 15.44 24.51
C GLU A 123 14.93 14.81 24.89
N VAL A 124 15.69 14.31 23.92
CA VAL A 124 17.06 13.79 24.15
C VAL A 124 17.99 14.89 24.66
N LEU A 125 17.94 16.09 24.07
CA LEU A 125 18.74 17.23 24.54
C LEU A 125 18.38 17.65 25.97
N ALA A 126 17.08 17.65 26.32
CA ALA A 126 16.63 17.97 27.67
C ALA A 126 17.17 16.96 28.70
N TYR A 127 17.10 15.65 28.41
CA TYR A 127 17.66 14.63 29.29
C TYR A 127 19.19 14.73 29.41
N LEU A 128 19.88 15.08 28.32
CA LEU A 128 21.33 15.20 28.32
C LEU A 128 21.79 16.41 29.16
N LEU A 129 21.10 17.54 29.05
CA LEU A 129 21.35 18.71 29.89
C LEU A 129 21.04 18.45 31.37
N LEU A 130 19.94 17.73 31.66
CA LEU A 130 19.60 17.34 33.03
C LEU A 130 20.68 16.43 33.64
N ALA A 131 21.19 15.45 32.88
CA ALA A 131 22.26 14.57 33.34
C ALA A 131 23.56 15.34 33.63
N ILE A 132 23.92 16.30 32.78
CA ILE A 132 25.08 17.17 33.00
C ILE A 132 24.91 18.00 34.28
N ALA A 133 23.73 18.62 34.48
CA ALA A 133 23.45 19.42 35.67
C ALA A 133 23.49 18.61 36.97
N LEU A 134 22.98 17.37 36.95
CA LEU A 134 23.09 16.46 38.09
C LEU A 134 24.54 16.03 38.34
N GLY A 135 25.30 15.75 37.28
CA GLY A 135 26.72 15.41 37.38
C GLY A 135 27.57 16.55 37.96
N THR A 136 27.35 17.78 37.53
CA THR A 136 28.06 18.95 38.07
C THR A 136 27.67 19.24 39.52
N LEU A 137 26.40 19.08 39.89
CA LEU A 137 25.94 19.22 41.27
C LEU A 137 26.58 18.17 42.19
N LEU A 138 26.60 16.90 41.77
CA LEU A 138 27.24 15.83 42.54
C LEU A 138 28.75 16.07 42.68
N LEU A 139 29.44 16.47 41.60
CA LEU A 139 30.86 16.79 41.66
C LEU A 139 31.14 17.94 42.63
N ALA A 140 30.32 19.00 42.63
CA ALA A 140 30.44 20.12 43.55
C ALA A 140 30.23 19.71 45.02
N LEU A 141 29.29 18.80 45.29
CA LEU A 141 29.07 18.23 46.62
C LEU A 141 30.25 17.37 47.09
N PHE A 142 30.85 16.57 46.21
CA PHE A 142 32.03 15.76 46.56
C PHE A 142 33.30 16.60 46.78
N THR A 143 33.51 17.68 46.01
CA THR A 143 34.67 18.57 46.20
C THR A 143 34.57 19.44 47.45
N THR A 144 33.36 19.87 47.84
CA THR A 144 33.11 20.55 49.13
C THR A 144 33.22 19.60 50.32
N SER A 145 32.88 18.32 50.14
CA SER A 145 33.07 17.28 51.17
C SER A 145 34.54 16.92 51.40
N GLY A 146 35.38 17.00 50.36
CA GLY A 146 36.82 16.70 50.44
C GLY A 146 37.67 17.82 51.05
N THR A 147 37.22 19.08 50.99
CA THR A 147 37.96 20.24 51.53
C THR A 147 37.81 20.40 53.05
N LEU A 148 36.85 19.71 53.68
CA LEU A 148 36.66 19.71 55.14
C LEU A 148 37.49 18.64 55.88
N GLN A 149 38.21 17.76 55.19
CA GLN A 149 39.11 16.77 55.82
C GLN A 149 40.59 17.16 55.85
N SER A 150 41.00 18.25 55.20
CA SER A 150 42.41 18.72 55.19
C SER A 150 42.62 19.98 56.07
N ALA A 151 41.86 20.10 57.16
CA ALA A 151 42.03 21.16 58.15
C ALA A 151 41.79 20.64 59.59
N ARG A 152 42.40 19.51 59.93
CA ARG A 152 42.63 19.08 61.31
C ARG A 152 44.05 18.60 61.47
#